data_AF-I4A0C1-F1
#
_entry.id   AF-I4A0C1-F1
#
_cell.length_a   1.000
_cell.length_b   1.000
_cell.length_c   1.000
_cell.angle_alpha   90.00
_cell.angle_beta   90.00
_cell.angle_gamma   90.00
#
_symmetry.space_group_name_H-M   'P 1'
#
loop_
_entity.id
_entity.type
_entity.pdbx_description
1 polymer ?
#
loop_
_entity_poly.entity_id
_entity_poly.type
_entity_poly.pdbx_seq_one_letter_code
_entity_poly.pdbx_strand_id
1 'polypeptide(L)' 'MKKIRVHPDIAHQIAKEFSVTYQTVQMSLRYVFQSETAEKIRQRAKELLQEEAKTINIQ' A
#
# COMPACT_ATOMS: atom_id res chain seq x y z
N MET A 1 -9.15 -10.71 -6.34
CA MET A 1 -8.87 -9.86 -5.16
C MET A 1 -9.08 -8.39 -5.53
N LYS A 2 -9.54 -7.53 -4.61
CA LYS A 2 -9.84 -6.11 -4.92
C LYS A 2 -8.56 -5.26 -5.02
N LYS A 3 -8.60 -4.24 -5.88
CA LYS A 3 -7.57 -3.18 -5.96
C LYS A 3 -7.58 -2.38 -4.65
N ILE A 4 -6.40 -2.24 -4.03
CA ILE A 4 -6.22 -1.34 -2.89
C ILE A 4 -5.92 0.05 -3.45
N ARG A 5 -6.67 1.07 -3.02
CA ARG A 5 -6.46 2.46 -3.41
C ARG A 5 -5.88 3.19 -2.20
N VAL A 6 -4.73 3.80 -2.38
CA VAL A 6 -4.04 4.62 -1.38
C VAL A 6 -3.71 5.97 -1.98
N HIS A 7 -3.52 6.99 -1.13
CA HIS A 7 -2.97 8.28 -1.56
C HIS A 7 -1.58 8.08 -2.19
N PRO A 8 -1.18 8.88 -3.21
CA PRO A 8 0.16 8.79 -3.81
C PRO A 8 1.29 8.86 -2.78
N ASP A 9 1.15 9.64 -1.71
CA ASP A 9 2.18 9.78 -0.67
C ASP A 9 2.43 8.46 0.06
N ILE A 10 1.37 7.72 0.40
CA ILE A 10 1.46 6.39 1.00
C ILE A 10 2.19 5.44 0.05
N ALA A 11 1.89 5.48 -1.24
CA ALA A 11 2.56 4.64 -2.22
C ALA A 11 4.05 5.00 -2.39
N HIS A 12 4.42 6.29 -2.31
CA HIS A 12 5.83 6.71 -2.29
C HIS A 12 6.54 6.30 -1.00
N GLN A 13 5.86 6.37 0.15
CA GLN A 13 6.40 5.88 1.41
C GLN A 13 6.71 4.39 1.33
N ILE A 14 5.76 3.58 0.88
CA ILE A 14 5.95 2.12 0.71
C ILE A 14 7.09 1.84 -0.27
N ALA A 15 7.19 2.60 -1.37
CA ALA A 15 8.27 2.43 -2.34
C ALA A 15 9.65 2.61 -1.69
N LYS A 16 9.79 3.61 -0.81
CA LYS A 16 11.01 3.84 -0.03
C LYS A 16 11.25 2.73 1.00
N GLU A 17 10.23 2.33 1.75
CA GLU A 17 10.32 1.29 2.79
C GLU A 17 10.81 -0.05 2.21
N PHE A 18 10.31 -0.44 1.03
CA PHE A 18 10.68 -1.69 0.38
C PHE A 18 11.83 -1.55 -0.63
N SER A 19 12.42 -0.36 -0.79
CA SER A 19 13.46 -0.08 -1.80
C SER A 19 13.06 -0.53 -3.22
N VAL A 20 11.80 -0.30 -3.59
CA VAL A 20 11.24 -0.63 -4.92
C VAL A 20 10.79 0.62 -5.64
N THR A 21 10.48 0.50 -6.93
CA THR A 21 9.94 1.63 -7.69
C THR A 21 8.48 1.90 -7.31
N TYR A 22 8.05 3.15 -7.46
CA TYR A 22 6.64 3.53 -7.33
C TYR A 22 5.72 2.70 -8.23
N GLN A 23 6.18 2.37 -9.44
CA GLN A 23 5.45 1.51 -10.37
C GLN A 23 5.26 0.10 -9.80
N THR A 24 6.29 -0.48 -9.19
CA THR A 24 6.21 -1.79 -8.52
C THR A 24 5.12 -1.79 -7.45
N VAL A 25 5.07 -0.74 -6.62
CA VAL A 25 4.01 -0.58 -5.60
C VAL A 25 2.63 -0.50 -6.25
N GLN A 26 2.46 0.36 -7.26
CA GLN A 26 1.18 0.50 -7.99
C GLN A 26 0.71 -0.82 -8.62
N MET A 27 1.65 -1.60 -9.15
CA MET A 27 1.38 -2.92 -9.70
C MET A 27 0.92 -3.89 -8.61
N SER A 28 1.63 -3.98 -7.49
CA SER A 28 1.26 -4.84 -6.34
C SER A 28 -0.07 -4.46 -5.69
N LEU A 29 -0.44 -3.18 -5.70
CA LEU A 29 -1.74 -2.73 -5.19
C LEU A 29 -2.90 -3.04 -6.15
N ARG A 30 -2.64 -3.00 -7.47
CA ARG A 30 -3.62 -3.23 -8.52
C ARG A 30 -3.84 -4.71 -8.84
N TYR A 31 -2.78 -5.50 -8.84
CA TYR A 31 -2.78 -6.90 -9.25
C TYR A 31 -2.26 -7.81 -8.12
N VAL A 32 -2.64 -9.09 -8.19
CA VAL A 32 -2.13 -10.11 -7.26
C VAL A 32 -1.01 -10.86 -7.97
N PHE A 33 0.20 -10.70 -7.44
CA PHE A 33 1.35 -11.49 -7.84
C PHE A 33 1.65 -12.49 -6.73
N GLN A 34 2.07 -13.71 -7.08
CA GLN A 34 2.58 -14.71 -6.12
C GLN A 34 4.00 -14.37 -5.66
N SER A 35 4.25 -13.08 -5.37
CA SER A 35 5.52 -12.58 -4.89
C SER A 35 5.36 -12.18 -3.44
N GLU A 36 6.24 -12.67 -2.59
CA GLU A 36 6.32 -12.28 -1.18
C GLU A 36 6.42 -10.74 -1.02
N THR A 37 7.11 -10.06 -1.93
CA THR A 37 7.22 -8.59 -1.92
C THR A 37 5.88 -7.93 -2.19
N ALA A 38 5.10 -8.46 -3.14
CA ALA A 38 3.77 -7.93 -3.44
C ALA A 38 2.80 -8.14 -2.28
N GLU A 39 2.87 -9.27 -1.59
CA GLU A 39 2.08 -9.54 -0.38
C GLU A 39 2.42 -8.56 0.74
N LYS A 40 3.72 -8.36 1.02
CA LYS A 40 4.19 -7.39 2.03
C LYS A 40 3.76 -5.96 1.70
N ILE A 41 3.86 -5.54 0.43
CA ILE A 41 3.39 -4.21 -0.02
C ILE A 41 1.88 -4.04 0.25
N ARG A 42 1.07 -5.06 -0.05
CA ARG A 42 -0.40 -4.99 0.16
C ARG A 42 -0.76 -4.97 1.64
N GLN A 43 -0.04 -5.76 2.44
CA GLN A 43 -0.20 -5.77 3.89
C GLN A 43 0.14 -4.39 4.48
N ARG A 44 1.28 -3.81 4.09
CA ARG A 44 1.69 -2.48 4.55
C ARG A 44 0.71 -1.38 4.15
N ALA A 45 0.20 -1.43 2.91
CA ALA A 45 -0.81 -0.48 2.46
C ALA A 45 -2.11 -0.56 3.28
N LYS A 46 -2.50 -1.77 3.71
CA LYS A 46 -3.66 -1.95 4.58
C LYS A 46 -3.43 -1.35 5.97
N GLU A 47 -2.24 -1.54 6.54
CA GLU A 47 -1.89 -0.98 7.86
C GLU A 47 -1.94 0.55 7.85
N LEU A 48 -1.30 1.19 6.87
CA LEU A 48 -1.28 2.65 6.75
C LEU A 48 -2.68 3.24 6.57
N LEU A 49 -3.55 2.60 5.78
CA LEU A 49 -4.96 3.01 5.65
C LEU A 49 -5.73 2.87 6.97
N GLN A 50 -5.44 1.85 7.77
CA GLN A 50 -6.07 1.68 9.08
C GLN A 50 -5.58 2.71 10.09
N GLU A 51 -4.30 3.06 10.06
CA GLU A 51 -3.72 4.14 10.87
C GLU A 51 -4.35 5.49 10.50
N GLU A 52 -4.46 5.79 9.20
CA GLU A 52 -5.14 6.97 8.69
C GLU A 52 -6.60 7.02 9.16
N ALA A 53 -7.34 5.92 8.99
CA ALA A 53 -8.74 5.83 9.42
C ALA A 53 -8.92 6.02 10.94
N LYS A 54 -7.99 5.53 11.77
CA LYS A 54 -8.02 5.72 13.23
C LYS A 54 -7.77 7.18 13.64
N THR A 55 -7.02 7.92 12.83
CA THR A 55 -6.67 9.32 13.12
C THR A 55 -7.84 10.26 12.79
N ILE A 56 -8.75 9.81 11.91
CA ILE A 56 -9.95 10.56 11.54
C ILE A 56 -11.04 10.32 12.60
N ASN A 57 -11.18 11.24 13.56
CA ASN A 57 -12.36 11.32 14.42
C ASN A 57 -13.46 12.11 13.70
N ILE A 58 -14.50 11.40 13.24
CA ILE A 58 -15.75 12.04 12.80
C ILE A 58 -16.62 12.17 14.03
N GLN A 59 -16.89 13.41 14.46
CA GLN A 59 -17.86 13.75 15.52
C GLN A 59 -19.28 13.77 14.98
#